data_AF-A0AA87F8X5-F1
#
_entry.id   AF-A0AA87F8X5-F1
#
_cell.length_a   1.000
_cell.length_b   1.000
_cell.length_c   1.000
_cell.angle_alpha   90.00
_cell.angle_beta   90.00
_cell.angle_gamma   90.00
#
_symmetry.space_group_name_H-M   'P 1'
#
loop_
_entity.id
_entity.type
_entity.pdbx_description
1 polymer ?
#
loop_
_entity_poly.entity_id
_entity_poly.type
_entity_poly.pdbx_seq_one_letter_code
_entity_poly.pdbx_strand_id
1 'polypeptide(L)'
;MLEDGRFQSQQLKLLQLADRPQELLDRITASYWFLENLDRFEDYLSEKLPEQLRDAYAQALCQQMDVASSRSRYRQLAGYLVKIAGLPDGKVVSASLRTSWKVQYPRRKAMIEELDAVRW
;
A
#
# COMPACT_ATOMS: atom_id res chain seq x y z
N MET A 1 -12.87 -16.46 16.07
CA MET A 1 -13.06 -17.18 14.80
C MET A 1 -11.99 -16.67 13.85
N LEU A 2 -10.95 -17.46 13.61
CA LEU A 2 -10.00 -17.18 12.53
C LEU A 2 -10.68 -17.68 11.26
N GLU A 3 -11.20 -16.78 10.44
CA GLU A 3 -11.64 -17.17 9.10
C GLU A 3 -10.44 -17.74 8.35
N ASP A 4 -10.60 -18.93 7.75
CA ASP A 4 -9.57 -19.60 6.97
C ASP A 4 -9.11 -18.66 5.85
N GLY A 5 -7.81 -18.34 5.80
CA GLY A 5 -7.23 -17.45 4.78
C GLY A 5 -7.51 -17.91 3.35
N ARG A 6 -7.80 -19.19 3.13
CA ARG A 6 -8.25 -19.71 1.82
C ARG A 6 -9.63 -19.18 1.45
N PHE A 7 -10.55 -19.12 2.41
CA PHE A 7 -11.93 -18.65 2.21
C PHE A 7 -11.97 -17.16 1.84
N GLN A 8 -11.20 -16.34 2.56
CA GLN A 8 -11.09 -14.91 2.25
C GLN A 8 -10.52 -14.69 0.84
N SER A 9 -9.50 -15.45 0.44
CA SER A 9 -8.91 -15.31 -0.90
C SER A 9 -9.86 -15.65 -2.05
N GLN A 10 -10.76 -16.61 -1.85
CA GLN A 10 -11.74 -17.02 -2.84
C GLN A 10 -12.86 -15.97 -2.96
N GLN A 11 -13.29 -15.41 -1.85
CA GLN A 11 -14.31 -14.35 -1.84
C GLN A 11 -13.84 -13.09 -2.58
N LEU A 12 -12.59 -12.65 -2.39
CA LEU A 12 -12.06 -11.49 -3.10
C LEU A 12 -12.02 -11.73 -4.62
N LYS A 13 -11.64 -12.93 -5.06
CA LYS A 13 -11.70 -13.30 -6.49
C LYS A 13 -13.12 -13.28 -7.04
N LEU A 14 -14.12 -13.71 -6.27
CA LEU A 14 -15.50 -13.65 -6.72
C LEU A 14 -15.98 -12.20 -6.92
N LEU A 15 -15.53 -11.26 -6.09
CA LEU A 15 -15.85 -9.84 -6.27
C LEU A 15 -15.21 -9.25 -7.52
N GLN A 16 -13.95 -9.63 -7.81
CA GLN A 16 -13.30 -9.28 -9.06
C GLN A 16 -14.08 -9.81 -10.28
N LEU A 17 -14.46 -11.10 -10.27
CA LEU A 17 -15.20 -11.73 -11.37
C LEU A 17 -16.61 -11.15 -11.54
N ALA A 18 -17.24 -10.69 -10.46
CA ALA A 18 -18.53 -10.02 -10.48
C ALA A 18 -18.45 -8.53 -10.84
N ASP A 19 -17.26 -8.03 -11.20
CA ASP A 19 -16.93 -6.63 -11.48
C ASP A 19 -17.39 -5.65 -10.39
N ARG A 20 -17.06 -5.97 -9.12
CA ARG A 20 -17.40 -5.15 -7.95
C ARG A 20 -16.14 -4.52 -7.34
N PRO A 21 -15.53 -3.51 -7.98
CA PRO A 21 -14.23 -3.01 -7.59
C PRO A 21 -14.25 -2.28 -6.24
N GLN A 22 -15.31 -1.53 -5.93
CA GLN A 22 -15.41 -0.82 -4.65
C GLN A 22 -15.58 -1.79 -3.48
N GLU A 23 -16.50 -2.77 -3.59
CA GLU A 23 -16.70 -3.77 -2.55
C GLU A 23 -15.44 -4.63 -2.34
N LEU A 24 -14.72 -4.94 -3.43
CA LEU A 24 -13.42 -5.61 -3.35
C LEU A 24 -12.43 -4.79 -2.52
N LEU A 25 -12.25 -3.51 -2.85
CA LEU A 25 -11.32 -2.63 -2.14
C LEU A 25 -11.70 -2.45 -0.67
N ASP A 26 -12.99 -2.27 -0.36
CA ASP A 26 -13.47 -2.13 1.01
C ASP A 26 -13.15 -3.38 1.85
N ARG A 27 -13.30 -4.58 1.28
CA ARG A 27 -12.92 -5.82 1.98
C ARG A 27 -11.42 -5.98 2.14
N ILE A 28 -10.64 -5.54 1.16
CA ILE A 28 -9.18 -5.58 1.23
C ILE A 28 -8.69 -4.65 2.36
N THR A 29 -9.21 -3.43 2.43
CA THR A 29 -8.83 -2.42 3.44
C THR A 29 -9.24 -2.80 4.87
N ALA A 30 -10.29 -3.62 5.02
CA ALA A 30 -10.72 -4.18 6.29
C ALA A 30 -9.98 -5.48 6.68
N SER A 31 -9.12 -6.03 5.81
CA SER A 31 -8.46 -7.32 6.03
C SER A 31 -7.12 -7.20 6.76
N TYR A 32 -6.70 -8.27 7.44
CA TYR A 32 -5.38 -8.34 8.06
C TYR A 32 -4.24 -8.31 7.03
N TRP A 33 -4.49 -8.86 5.84
CA TRP A 33 -3.54 -8.97 4.73
C TRP A 33 -3.71 -7.80 3.74
N PHE A 34 -3.93 -6.59 4.26
CA PHE A 34 -4.32 -5.42 3.49
C PHE A 34 -3.34 -5.14 2.34
N LEU A 35 -2.05 -4.98 2.64
CA LEU A 35 -1.04 -4.63 1.63
C LEU A 35 -0.85 -5.76 0.61
N GLU A 36 -0.80 -7.01 1.08
CA GLU A 36 -0.63 -8.19 0.22
C GLU A 36 -1.83 -8.39 -0.71
N ASN A 37 -3.05 -8.11 -0.24
CA ASN A 37 -4.23 -8.16 -1.08
C ASN A 37 -4.29 -6.99 -2.07
N LEU A 38 -3.82 -5.79 -1.71
CA LEU A 38 -3.67 -4.71 -2.70
C LEU A 38 -2.73 -5.13 -3.83
N ASP A 39 -1.57 -5.71 -3.51
CA ASP A 39 -0.63 -6.22 -4.52
C ASP A 39 -1.28 -7.27 -5.42
N ARG A 40 -2.06 -8.17 -4.82
CA ARG A 40 -2.70 -9.27 -5.54
C ARG A 40 -3.75 -8.81 -6.55
N PHE A 41 -4.46 -7.74 -6.25
CA PHE A 41 -5.57 -7.23 -7.07
C PHE A 41 -5.23 -5.90 -7.75
N GLU A 42 -3.95 -5.51 -7.76
CA GLU A 42 -3.46 -4.23 -8.27
C GLU A 42 -3.88 -3.99 -9.71
N ASP A 43 -3.62 -4.93 -10.61
CA ASP A 43 -3.91 -4.76 -12.05
C ASP A 43 -5.38 -4.40 -12.27
N TYR A 44 -6.29 -5.15 -11.65
CA TYR A 44 -7.72 -4.92 -11.75
C TYR A 44 -8.17 -3.61 -11.10
N LEU A 45 -7.66 -3.30 -9.90
CA LEU A 45 -8.04 -2.08 -9.18
C LEU A 45 -7.44 -0.82 -9.83
N SER A 46 -6.29 -0.92 -10.48
CA SER A 46 -5.66 0.20 -11.19
C SER A 46 -6.45 0.61 -12.43
N GLU A 47 -7.13 -0.34 -13.08
CA GLU A 47 -8.01 -0.05 -14.21
C GLU A 47 -9.34 0.58 -13.75
N LYS A 48 -9.89 0.10 -12.64
CA LYS A 48 -11.26 0.49 -12.21
C LYS A 48 -11.30 1.65 -11.23
N LEU A 49 -10.36 1.72 -10.29
CA LEU A 49 -10.32 2.63 -9.15
C LEU A 49 -8.89 3.12 -8.85
N PRO A 50 -8.20 3.74 -9.83
CA PRO A 50 -6.77 4.06 -9.69
C PRO A 50 -6.46 5.05 -8.55
N GLU A 51 -7.34 6.02 -8.31
CA GLU A 51 -7.17 7.00 -7.23
C GLU A 51 -7.42 6.36 -5.85
N GLN A 52 -8.45 5.53 -5.72
CA GLN A 52 -8.74 4.84 -4.46
C GLN A 52 -7.68 3.77 -4.15
N LEU A 53 -7.14 3.10 -5.18
CA LEU A 53 -6.01 2.18 -5.03
C LEU A 53 -4.77 2.91 -4.50
N ARG A 54 -4.45 4.09 -5.04
CA ARG A 54 -3.34 4.94 -4.57
C ARG A 54 -3.52 5.29 -3.10
N ASP A 55 -4.72 5.75 -2.73
CA ASP A 55 -5.02 6.16 -1.36
C ASP A 55 -4.99 4.97 -0.38
N ALA A 56 -5.46 3.80 -0.82
CA ALA A 56 -5.38 2.56 -0.05
C ALA A 56 -3.93 2.11 0.17
N TYR A 57 -3.07 2.17 -0.86
CA TYR A 57 -1.63 1.92 -0.69
C TYR A 57 -1.03 2.91 0.31
N ALA A 58 -1.30 4.21 0.18
CA ALA A 58 -0.80 5.23 1.11
C ALA A 58 -1.20 4.92 2.56
N GLN A 59 -2.47 4.55 2.79
CA GLN A 59 -2.96 4.14 4.10
C GLN A 59 -2.22 2.91 4.64
N ALA A 60 -2.08 1.85 3.82
CA ALA A 60 -1.37 0.64 4.21
C ALA A 60 0.10 0.93 4.56
N LEU A 61 0.79 1.76 3.79
CA LEU A 61 2.18 2.13 4.07
C LEU A 61 2.34 2.92 5.37
N CYS A 62 1.42 3.82 5.70
CA CYS A 62 1.45 4.53 6.99
C CYS A 62 1.40 3.53 8.16
N GLN A 63 0.48 2.56 8.12
CA GLN A 63 0.38 1.52 9.14
C GLN A 63 1.67 0.69 9.26
N GLN A 64 2.28 0.33 8.13
CA GLN A 64 3.52 -0.45 8.12
C GLN A 64 4.74 0.38 8.57
N MET A 65 4.79 1.69 8.26
CA MET A 65 5.88 2.57 8.67
C MET A 65 5.94 2.76 10.18
N ASP A 66 4.78 2.84 10.84
CA ASP A 66 4.69 3.03 12.29
C ASP A 66 5.37 1.89 13.05
N VAL A 67 5.20 0.65 12.57
CA VAL A 67 5.76 -0.57 13.18
C VAL A 67 7.10 -1.00 12.59
N ALA A 68 7.54 -0.41 11.49
CA ALA A 68 8.82 -0.75 10.86
C ALA A 68 10.00 -0.33 11.74
N SER A 69 10.96 -1.23 11.89
CA SER A 69 12.17 -1.02 12.70
C SER A 69 13.46 -1.48 12.03
N SER A 70 13.38 -2.09 10.84
CA SER A 70 14.53 -2.63 10.12
C SER A 70 14.77 -1.92 8.79
N ARG A 71 16.04 -1.87 8.37
CA ARG A 71 16.45 -1.32 7.08
C ARG A 71 15.79 -2.03 5.89
N SER A 72 15.61 -3.35 5.98
CA SER A 72 14.90 -4.13 4.95
C SER A 72 13.43 -3.71 4.81
N ARG A 73 12.72 -3.48 5.92
CA ARG A 73 11.34 -2.99 5.90
C ARG A 73 11.26 -1.58 5.34
N TYR A 74 12.16 -0.67 5.73
CA TYR A 74 12.16 0.68 5.16
C TYR A 74 12.40 0.66 3.65
N ARG A 75 13.32 -0.17 3.15
CA ARG A 75 13.55 -0.34 1.71
C ARG A 75 12.30 -0.83 0.98
N GLN A 76 11.59 -1.80 1.56
CA GLN A 76 10.34 -2.30 0.99
C GLN A 76 9.31 -1.16 0.89
N LEU A 77 9.07 -0.42 1.98
CA LEU A 77 8.13 0.70 1.99
C LEU A 77 8.52 1.82 1.01
N ALA A 78 9.82 2.08 0.89
CA ALA A 78 10.38 3.02 -0.06
C ALA A 78 10.11 2.58 -1.52
N GLY A 79 10.14 1.27 -1.80
CA GLY A 79 9.74 0.71 -3.09
C GLY A 79 8.27 0.94 -3.43
N TYR A 80 7.37 0.85 -2.44
CA TYR A 80 5.95 1.17 -2.66
C TYR A 80 5.68 2.64 -2.94
N LEU A 81 6.55 3.58 -2.53
CA LEU A 81 6.43 4.96 -2.99
C LEU A 81 6.59 5.10 -4.51
N VAL A 82 7.43 4.27 -5.14
CA VAL A 82 7.54 4.24 -6.61
C VAL A 82 6.26 3.70 -7.23
N LYS A 83 5.67 2.67 -6.63
CA LYS A 83 4.39 2.11 -7.07
C LYS A 83 3.27 3.16 -6.98
N ILE A 84 3.11 3.81 -5.83
CA ILE A 84 2.14 4.90 -5.65
C ILE A 84 2.40 6.01 -6.68
N ALA A 85 3.67 6.38 -6.91
CA ALA A 85 4.04 7.40 -7.89
C ALA A 85 3.62 7.10 -9.34
N GLY A 86 3.38 5.83 -9.68
CA GLY A 86 2.86 5.41 -10.98
C GLY A 86 1.34 5.57 -11.16
N LEU A 87 0.59 5.84 -10.09
CA LEU A 87 -0.86 6.05 -10.10
C LEU A 87 -1.20 7.55 -10.28
N PRO A 88 -2.44 7.91 -10.65
CA PRO A 88 -2.88 9.32 -10.81
C PRO A 88 -2.57 10.17 -9.57
N ASP A 89 -1.97 11.35 -9.77
CA ASP A 89 -1.43 12.23 -8.72
C ASP A 89 -0.46 11.57 -7.71
N GLY A 90 0.00 10.36 -8.03
CA GLY A 90 0.79 9.51 -7.16
C GLY A 90 2.12 10.12 -6.75
N LYS A 91 2.75 10.90 -7.64
CA LYS A 91 4.01 11.60 -7.33
C LYS A 91 3.84 12.60 -6.19
N VAL A 92 2.72 13.32 -6.16
CA VAL A 92 2.39 14.30 -5.11
C VAL A 92 2.16 13.57 -3.79
N VAL A 93 1.37 12.49 -3.81
CA VAL A 93 1.12 11.66 -2.62
C VAL A 93 2.42 11.06 -2.08
N SER A 94 3.25 10.48 -2.95
CA SER A 94 4.51 9.84 -2.57
C SER A 94 5.52 10.83 -1.98
N ALA A 95 5.66 12.02 -2.59
CA ALA A 95 6.51 13.08 -2.07
C ALA A 95 6.02 13.58 -0.70
N SER A 96 4.71 13.66 -0.51
CA SER A 96 4.09 14.08 0.75
C SER A 96 4.33 13.06 1.86
N LEU A 97 4.16 11.76 1.59
CA LEU A 97 4.50 10.67 2.51
C LEU A 97 5.98 10.69 2.88
N ARG A 98 6.88 10.76 1.89
CA ARG A 98 8.33 10.83 2.12
C ARG A 98 8.70 11.98 3.05
N THR A 99 8.14 13.16 2.80
CA THR A 99 8.39 14.36 3.61
C THR A 99 7.83 14.20 5.02
N SER A 100 6.59 13.74 5.15
CA SER A 100 5.93 13.50 6.43
C SER A 100 6.73 12.53 7.31
N TRP A 101 7.15 11.39 6.77
CA TRP A 101 7.91 10.41 7.54
C TRP A 101 9.27 10.93 8.01
N LYS A 102 9.97 11.73 7.19
CA LYS A 102 11.23 12.38 7.60
C LYS A 102 11.02 13.34 8.76
N VAL A 103 9.91 14.09 8.76
CA VAL A 103 9.54 15.02 9.84
C VAL A 103 9.13 14.26 11.10
N GLN A 104 8.34 13.20 10.96
CA GLN A 104 7.82 12.40 12.06
C GLN A 104 8.92 11.56 12.73
N TYR A 105 9.89 11.08 11.95
CA TYR A 105 10.92 10.14 12.39
C TYR A 105 12.36 10.63 12.13
N PRO A 106 12.76 11.82 12.62
CA PRO A 106 14.04 12.44 12.27
C PRO A 106 15.27 11.65 12.78
N ARG A 107 15.09 10.78 13.78
CA ARG A 107 16.16 9.94 14.35
C ARG A 107 16.32 8.58 13.67
N ARG A 108 15.39 8.18 12.79
CA ARG A 108 15.46 6.90 12.07
C ARG A 108 16.38 7.02 10.84
N LYS A 109 17.69 7.15 11.05
CA LYS A 109 18.68 7.37 9.97
C LYS A 109 18.58 6.36 8.82
N ALA A 110 18.45 5.07 9.14
CA ALA A 110 18.30 4.02 8.14
C ALA A 110 17.04 4.21 7.28
N MET A 111 15.93 4.68 7.86
CA MET A 111 14.71 4.98 7.10
C MET A 111 14.95 6.15 6.15
N ILE A 112 15.55 7.24 6.65
CA ILE A 112 15.85 8.43 5.84
C ILE A 112 16.74 8.07 4.65
N GLU A 113 17.79 7.27 4.86
CA GLU A 113 18.68 6.80 3.80
C GLU A 113 17.94 5.97 2.74
N GLU A 114 17.09 5.03 3.14
CA GLU A 114 16.31 4.23 2.19
C GLU A 114 15.30 5.09 1.41
N LEU A 115 14.66 6.07 2.07
CA LEU A 115 13.79 7.06 1.40
C LEU A 115 14.57 7.95 0.43
N ASP A 116 15.83 8.28 0.73
CA ASP A 116 16.69 9.10 -0.12
C ASP A 116 17.30 8.36 -1.30
N ALA A 117 17.39 7.04 -1.21
CA ALA A 117 17.83 6.20 -2.31
C ALA A 117 16.78 6.03 -3.42
N VAL A 118 15.50 6.33 -3.16
CA VAL A 118 14.42 6.12 -4.12
C VAL A 118 14.46 7.13 -5.27
N ARG A 119 14.19 6.64 -6.48
CA ARG A 119 14.05 7.43 -7.71
C ARG A 119 12.69 7.13 -8.36
N TRP A 120 11.94 8.17 -8.74
CA TRP A 120 10.61 8.12 -9.37
C TRP A 120 10.36 9.33 -10.27
#